data_AF-A0A4Q6BRW6-F1
#
_entry.id   AF-A0A4Q6BRW6-F1
#
_cell.length_a   1.000
_cell.length_b   1.000
_cell.length_c   1.000
_cell.angle_alpha   90.00
_cell.angle_beta   90.00
_cell.angle_gamma   90.00
#
_symmetry.space_group_name_H-M   'P 1'
#
loop_
_entity.id
_entity.type
_entity.pdbx_description
1 polymer ?
#
loop_
_entity_poly.entity_id
_entity_poly.type
_entity_poly.pdbx_seq_one_letter_code
_entity_poly.pdbx_strand_id
1 'polypeptide(L)'
;MKQVLAFALIAAAIQVTGFSTAFAGDKKVCKVLTNDIGTIVGRGPTSADAFEDAATQCFDRRESLFRMKKGSNLDEETGLVMIDSCANVRCS
;
A
#
# COMPACT_ATOMS: atom_id res chain seq x y z
N MET A 1 13.71 -30.94 55.66
CA MET A 1 12.78 -30.45 54.62
C MET A 1 13.58 -30.20 53.36
N LYS A 2 13.71 -31.21 52.49
CA LYS A 2 14.57 -31.22 51.31
C LYS A 2 14.01 -32.24 50.32
N GLN A 3 13.94 -31.83 49.05
CA GLN A 3 13.80 -32.66 47.84
C GLN A 3 12.43 -33.31 47.60
N VAL A 4 11.63 -32.73 46.71
CA VAL A 4 10.85 -33.53 45.75
C VAL A 4 11.22 -33.01 44.37
N LEU A 5 12.05 -33.80 43.68
CA LEU A 5 12.49 -33.55 42.33
C LEU A 5 11.30 -33.67 41.36
N ALA A 6 11.30 -32.71 40.43
CA ALA A 6 10.75 -32.71 39.09
C ALA A 6 10.44 -34.09 38.49
N PHE A 7 9.25 -34.23 37.89
CA PHE A 7 9.00 -34.73 36.53
C PHE A 7 7.50 -34.56 36.26
N ALA A 8 7.08 -33.34 35.93
CA ALA A 8 5.74 -33.08 35.43
C ALA A 8 5.86 -32.58 33.99
N LEU A 9 5.36 -33.41 33.10
CA LEU A 9 5.18 -33.20 31.67
C LEU A 9 4.89 -31.74 31.31
N ILE A 10 5.68 -31.19 30.39
CA ILE A 10 5.36 -29.97 29.67
C ILE A 10 4.17 -30.32 28.75
N ALA A 11 2.97 -30.30 29.32
CA ALA A 11 1.73 -30.35 28.58
C ALA A 11 1.55 -28.98 27.91
N ALA A 12 1.42 -29.01 26.59
CA ALA A 12 1.12 -27.88 25.75
C ALA A 12 -0.08 -27.09 26.28
N ALA A 13 0.18 -25.89 26.78
CA ALA A 13 -0.82 -24.85 26.96
C ALA A 13 -0.14 -23.49 26.71
N ILE A 14 0.43 -23.33 25.51
CA ILE A 14 0.65 -22.01 24.93
C ILE A 14 -0.74 -21.48 24.59
N GLN A 15 -1.45 -20.98 25.60
CA GLN A 15 -2.57 -20.08 25.40
C GLN A 15 -2.00 -18.74 24.99
N VAL A 16 -1.47 -18.67 23.77
CA VAL A 16 -1.45 -17.41 23.03
C VAL A 16 -2.92 -17.16 22.72
N THR A 17 -3.61 -16.50 23.65
CA THR A 17 -4.79 -15.71 23.34
C THR A 17 -4.34 -14.56 22.43
N GLY A 18 -3.98 -14.91 21.20
CA GLY A 18 -3.97 -14.00 20.08
C GLY A 18 -5.43 -13.72 19.80
N PHE A 19 -5.99 -12.75 20.52
CA PHE A 19 -7.13 -12.02 20.01
C PHE A 19 -6.67 -11.44 18.68
N SER A 20 -6.93 -12.18 17.60
CA SER A 20 -7.01 -11.62 16.28
C SER A 20 -8.22 -10.70 16.30
N THR A 21 -8.04 -9.49 16.84
CA THR A 21 -8.82 -8.35 16.40
C THR A 21 -8.46 -8.20 14.93
N ALA A 22 -9.18 -8.91 14.08
CA ALA A 22 -9.38 -8.53 12.71
C ALA A 22 -10.00 -7.14 12.78
N PHE A 23 -9.14 -6.13 12.90
CA PHE A 23 -9.49 -4.77 12.58
C PHE A 23 -9.83 -4.85 11.09
N ALA A 24 -11.11 -5.06 10.79
CA ALA A 24 -11.71 -4.62 9.55
C ALA A 24 -11.63 -3.09 9.58
N GLY A 25 -10.42 -2.56 9.49
CA GLY A 25 -10.18 -1.14 9.31
C GLY A 25 -10.81 -0.80 7.98
N ASP A 26 -11.77 0.12 8.00
CA ASP A 26 -12.36 0.68 6.80
C ASP A 26 -11.24 1.07 5.84
N LYS A 27 -11.06 0.26 4.78
CA LYS A 27 -10.05 0.52 3.77
C LYS A 27 -10.31 1.92 3.24
N LYS A 28 -9.36 2.82 3.44
CA LYS A 28 -9.43 4.17 2.92
C LYS A 28 -9.22 4.09 1.41
N VAL A 29 -9.99 4.88 0.69
CA VAL A 29 -9.97 4.95 -0.75
C VAL A 29 -9.66 6.39 -1.13
N CYS A 30 -8.62 6.58 -1.93
CA CYS A 30 -8.30 7.85 -2.55
C CYS A 30 -8.68 7.76 -4.02
N LYS A 31 -9.62 8.60 -4.46
CA LYS A 31 -9.96 8.72 -5.87
C LYS A 31 -9.32 9.97 -6.45
N VAL A 32 -8.59 9.80 -7.53
CA VAL A 32 -7.95 10.90 -8.25
C VAL A 32 -8.55 10.95 -9.65
N LEU A 33 -9.11 12.10 -10.01
CA LEU A 33 -9.53 12.36 -11.37
C LEU A 33 -8.38 13.04 -12.12
N THR A 34 -7.82 12.36 -13.12
CA THR A 34 -6.84 12.96 -14.02
C THR A 34 -7.46 13.15 -15.40
N ASN A 35 -7.11 14.23 -16.09
CA ASN A 35 -7.63 14.54 -17.42
C ASN A 35 -7.06 13.61 -18.50
N ASP A 36 -5.86 13.10 -18.26
CA ASP A 36 -5.05 12.38 -19.24
C ASP A 36 -5.12 10.85 -19.12
N ILE A 37 -5.23 10.30 -17.89
CA ILE A 37 -5.25 8.84 -17.65
C ILE A 37 -6.52 8.34 -16.96
N GLY A 38 -7.53 9.22 -16.84
CA GLY A 38 -8.84 8.93 -16.29
C GLY A 38 -8.87 8.89 -14.76
N THR A 39 -9.81 8.14 -14.21
CA THR A 39 -9.92 7.97 -12.76
C THR A 39 -8.94 6.91 -12.25
N ILE A 40 -8.21 7.27 -11.20
CA ILE A 40 -7.31 6.40 -10.46
C ILE A 40 -7.89 6.19 -9.07
N VAL A 41 -7.80 4.96 -8.57
CA VAL A 41 -8.37 4.59 -7.27
C VAL A 41 -7.30 3.89 -6.47
N GLY A 42 -6.68 4.63 -5.55
CA GLY A 42 -5.78 4.10 -4.56
C GLY A 42 -6.52 3.56 -3.35
N ARG A 43 -6.02 2.48 -2.74
CA ARG A 43 -6.64 1.80 -1.61
C ARG A 43 -5.59 1.45 -0.56
N GLY A 44 -5.88 1.72 0.70
CA GLY A 44 -4.96 1.41 1.78
C GLY A 44 -5.62 1.39 3.15
N PRO A 45 -4.92 0.90 4.19
CA PRO A 45 -5.44 0.91 5.56
C PRO A 45 -5.52 2.34 6.13
N THR A 46 -4.69 3.27 5.66
CA THR A 46 -4.76 4.70 6.01
C THR A 46 -5.00 5.58 4.78
N SER A 47 -5.37 6.84 5.00
CA SER A 47 -5.51 7.82 3.91
C SER A 47 -4.16 8.09 3.22
N ALA A 48 -3.04 7.97 3.94
CA ALA A 48 -1.71 8.09 3.37
C ALA A 48 -1.41 6.92 2.43
N ASP A 49 -1.65 5.68 2.88
CA ASP A 49 -1.44 4.49 2.04
C ASP A 49 -2.33 4.51 0.79
N ALA A 50 -3.58 4.94 0.93
CA ALA A 50 -4.49 5.08 -0.20
C ALA A 50 -4.02 6.15 -1.19
N PHE A 51 -3.39 7.24 -0.70
CA PHE A 51 -2.79 8.25 -1.54
C PHE A 51 -1.53 7.75 -2.25
N GLU A 52 -0.64 7.05 -1.56
CA GLU A 52 0.58 6.46 -2.13
C GLU A 52 0.25 5.44 -3.23
N ASP A 53 -0.76 4.59 -3.01
CA ASP A 53 -1.26 3.66 -4.03
C ASP A 53 -1.83 4.41 -5.25
N ALA A 54 -2.59 5.51 -5.02
CA ALA A 54 -3.10 6.33 -6.11
C ALA A 54 -1.99 7.02 -6.91
N ALA A 55 -0.96 7.54 -6.23
CA ALA A 55 0.18 8.21 -6.85
C ALA A 55 1.02 7.22 -7.67
N THR A 56 1.23 6.01 -7.14
CA THR A 56 1.93 4.92 -7.85
C THR A 56 1.19 4.54 -9.13
N GLN A 57 -0.12 4.28 -9.03
CA GLN A 57 -0.94 3.97 -10.21
C GLN A 57 -0.99 5.12 -11.23
N CYS A 58 -0.87 6.38 -10.77
CA CYS A 58 -0.75 7.55 -11.66
C CYS A 58 0.53 7.50 -12.48
N PHE A 59 1.66 7.24 -11.83
CA PHE A 59 2.94 7.12 -12.50
C PHE A 59 2.92 5.95 -13.50
N ASP A 60 2.51 4.76 -13.08
CA ASP A 60 2.50 3.55 -13.92
C ASP A 60 1.66 3.72 -15.18
N ARG A 61 0.47 4.34 -15.06
CA ARG A 61 -0.39 4.60 -16.21
C ARG A 61 0.20 5.64 -17.16
N ARG A 62 0.82 6.70 -16.64
CA ARG A 62 1.47 7.72 -17.47
C ARG A 62 2.71 7.18 -18.16
N GLU A 63 3.53 6.41 -17.46
CA GLU A 63 4.68 5.72 -18.04
C GLU A 63 4.22 4.76 -19.14
N SER A 64 3.20 3.95 -18.89
CA SER A 64 2.64 3.04 -19.88
C SER A 64 2.14 3.78 -21.13
N LEU A 65 1.39 4.87 -20.96
CA LEU A 65 0.96 5.71 -22.09
C LEU A 65 2.11 6.37 -22.82
N PHE A 66 3.15 6.82 -22.10
CA PHE A 66 4.33 7.42 -22.70
C PHE A 66 5.10 6.41 -23.54
N ARG A 67 5.35 5.21 -22.99
CA ARG A 67 5.96 4.09 -23.74
C ARG A 67 5.12 3.71 -24.96
N MET A 68 3.80 3.66 -24.84
CA MET A 68 2.91 3.41 -25.98
C MET A 68 2.99 4.51 -27.05
N LYS A 69 3.14 5.77 -26.66
CA LYS A 69 3.17 6.91 -27.61
C LYS A 69 4.54 7.13 -28.26
N LYS A 70 5.63 7.07 -27.50
CA LYS A 70 6.99 7.37 -27.99
C LYS A 70 7.78 6.14 -28.41
N GLY A 71 7.41 4.93 -27.96
CA GLY A 71 8.17 3.71 -28.23
C GLY A 71 9.57 3.70 -27.59
N SER A 72 9.87 4.66 -26.72
CA SER A 72 11.15 4.81 -26.02
C SER A 72 10.96 4.72 -24.51
N ASN A 73 12.02 4.38 -23.79
CA ASN A 73 12.04 4.47 -22.34
C ASN A 73 11.93 5.94 -21.89
N LEU A 74 11.45 6.11 -20.67
CA LEU A 74 11.30 7.41 -20.03
C LEU A 74 12.69 7.99 -19.72
N ASP A 75 12.96 9.18 -20.24
CA ASP A 75 14.10 9.98 -19.80
C ASP A 75 13.87 10.51 -18.38
N GLU A 76 14.94 10.63 -17.61
CA GLU A 76 14.91 10.90 -16.17
C GLU A 76 14.21 12.23 -15.85
N GLU A 77 14.39 13.24 -16.71
CA GLU A 77 13.73 14.54 -16.61
C GLU A 77 12.21 14.43 -16.81
N THR A 78 11.76 13.70 -17.83
CA THR A 78 10.32 13.43 -18.03
C THR A 78 9.74 12.63 -16.87
N GLY A 79 10.52 11.73 -16.26
CA GLY A 79 10.10 10.95 -15.10
C GLY A 79 9.81 11.82 -13.89
N LEU A 80 10.69 12.78 -13.61
CA LEU A 80 10.51 13.74 -12.52
C LEU A 80 9.27 14.61 -12.71
N VAL A 81 9.00 15.07 -13.94
CA VAL A 81 7.79 15.85 -14.26
C VAL A 81 6.51 15.02 -14.07
N MET A 82 6.54 13.73 -14.43
CA MET A 82 5.42 12.82 -14.19
C MET A 82 5.18 12.58 -12.71
N ILE A 83 6.24 12.38 -11.93
CA ILE A 83 6.17 12.21 -10.48
C ILE A 83 5.59 13.46 -9.81
N ASP A 84 6.10 14.65 -10.14
CA ASP A 84 5.61 15.90 -9.53
C ASP A 84 4.13 16.13 -9.84
N SER A 85 3.71 15.84 -11.07
CA SER A 85 2.29 15.91 -11.45
C SER A 85 1.42 14.91 -10.68
N CYS A 86 1.92 13.69 -10.45
CA CYS A 86 1.21 12.64 -9.72
C CYS A 86 1.26 12.84 -8.21
N ALA A 87 2.25 13.55 -7.66
CA ALA A 87 2.34 13.90 -6.25
C ALA A 87 1.43 15.09 -5.87
N ASN A 88 1.10 15.95 -6.84
CA ASN A 88 0.21 17.09 -6.64
C ASN A 88 -1.29 16.76 -6.80
N VAL A 89 -1.62 15.49 -7.06
CA VAL A 89 -3.03 15.08 -7.17
C VAL A 89 -3.73 15.16 -5.82
N ARG A 90 -5.00 15.57 -5.81
CA ARG A 90 -5.81 15.60 -4.60
C ARG A 90 -6.84 14.49 -4.64
N CYS A 91 -6.93 13.72 -3.55
CA CYS A 91 -8.02 12.77 -3.35
C CYS A 91 -9.35 13.55 -3.29
N SER A 92 -10.32 13.14 -4.12
CA SER A 92 -11.73 13.54 -4.02
C SER A 92 -12.55 12.56 -3.20
#